data_AF-A0A6A5WUH5-F1
#
_entry.id   AF-A0A6A5WUH5-F1
#
_cell.length_a   1.000
_cell.length_b   1.000
_cell.length_c   1.000
_cell.angle_alpha   90.00
_cell.angle_beta   90.00
_cell.angle_gamma   90.00
#
_symmetry.space_group_name_H-M   'P 1'
#
loop_
_entity.id
_entity.type
_entity.pdbx_description
1 polymer ?
#
loop_
_entity_poly.entity_id
_entity_poly.type
_entity_poly.pdbx_seq_one_letter_code
_entity_poly.pdbx_strand_id
1 'polypeptide(L)' 'LKQVFDPQTKCWAKNRLRLLIWDGFSTHKTCEILEFCFKNNIILCCMPSYTSYKLQPYNITAFGLLKVAYYN' A
#
# COMPACT_ATOMS: atom_id res chain seq x y z
N LEU A 1 6.04 -3.92 5.73
CA LEU A 1 5.76 -5.37 5.59
C LEU A 1 6.32 -6.20 6.75
N LYS A 2 7.65 -6.36 6.89
CA LYS A 2 8.28 -7.24 7.91
C LYS A 2 8.04 -6.82 9.37
N GLN A 3 8.00 -5.51 9.66
CA GLN A 3 7.93 -5.00 11.04
C GLN A 3 6.52 -4.82 11.58
N VAL A 4 5.52 -4.63 10.71
CA VAL A 4 4.16 -4.22 11.12
C VAL A 4 3.14 -5.19 10.54
N PHE A 5 2.96 -5.18 9.22
CA PHE A 5 1.93 -5.98 8.56
C PHE A 5 2.05 -7.47 8.88
N ASP A 6 3.23 -8.09 8.68
CA ASP A 6 3.39 -9.53 8.92
C ASP A 6 3.14 -9.92 10.39
N PRO A 7 3.84 -9.35 11.40
CA PRO A 7 3.65 -9.76 12.80
C PRO A 7 2.23 -9.51 13.30
N GLN A 8 1.56 -8.43 12.87
CA GLN A 8 0.20 -8.11 13.34
C GLN A 8 -0.89 -8.96 12.69
N THR A 9 -0.71 -9.38 11.43
CA THR A 9 -1.75 -10.13 10.71
C THR A 9 -1.56 -11.64 10.74
N LYS A 10 -0.34 -12.12 11.00
CA LYS A 10 0.02 -13.54 10.97
C LYS A 10 -0.71 -14.36 12.04
N CYS A 11 -0.82 -13.82 13.26
CA CYS A 11 -1.54 -14.48 14.35
C CYS A 11 -3.05 -14.59 14.06
N TRP A 12 -3.63 -13.60 13.39
CA TRP A 12 -5.05 -13.58 13.06
C TRP A 12 -5.39 -14.44 11.85
N ALA A 13 -4.48 -14.51 10.87
CA ALA A 13 -4.71 -15.25 9.64
C ALA A 13 -4.70 -16.78 9.82
N LYS A 14 -4.09 -17.32 10.89
CA LYS A 14 -4.00 -18.78 11.14
C LYS A 14 -3.55 -19.55 9.88
N ASN A 15 -2.47 -19.08 9.26
CA ASN A 15 -1.88 -19.61 8.02
C ASN A 15 -2.73 -19.45 6.73
N ARG A 16 -3.82 -18.67 6.76
CA ARG A 16 -4.57 -18.29 5.57
C ARG A 16 -3.85 -17.23 4.75
N LEU A 17 -4.22 -17.14 3.48
CA LEU A 17 -3.79 -16.08 2.57
C LEU A 17 -4.21 -14.70 3.10
N ARG A 18 -3.29 -13.73 3.00
CA ARG A 18 -3.48 -12.35 3.41
C ARG A 18 -3.27 -11.43 2.21
N LEU A 19 -4.13 -10.43 2.03
CA LEU A 19 -3.99 -9.44 0.96
C LEU A 19 -3.32 -8.19 1.51
N LEU A 20 -2.24 -7.76 0.86
CA LEU A 20 -1.58 -6.48 1.11
C LEU A 20 -1.79 -5.57 -0.10
N ILE A 21 -2.57 -4.51 0.06
CA ILE A 21 -2.70 -3.45 -0.94
C ILE A 21 -1.55 -2.47 -0.74
N TRP A 22 -0.75 -2.28 -1.78
CA TRP A 22 0.50 -1.52 -1.77
C TRP A 22 0.43 -0.44 -2.85
N ASP A 23 0.71 0.82 -2.53
CA ASP A 23 0.54 1.96 -3.44
C ASP A 23 1.75 2.22 -4.37
N GLY A 24 2.77 1.37 -4.32
CA GLY A 24 3.71 1.19 -5.42
C GLY A 24 4.76 2.28 -5.57
N PHE A 25 5.00 3.10 -4.56
CA PHE A 25 5.94 4.23 -4.67
C PHE A 25 7.37 3.86 -4.23
N SER A 26 8.06 3.02 -5.02
CA SER A 26 9.53 3.02 -5.20
C SER A 26 10.00 1.68 -5.80
N THR A 27 10.64 1.78 -6.97
CA THR A 27 11.08 0.69 -7.85
C THR A 27 12.30 -0.10 -7.35
N HIS A 28 12.94 0.32 -6.26
CA HIS A 28 14.26 -0.22 -5.88
C HIS A 28 14.25 -1.45 -4.96
N LYS A 29 13.09 -1.93 -4.49
CA LYS A 29 13.02 -3.09 -3.55
C LYS A 29 11.91 -4.10 -3.85
N THR A 30 11.41 -4.14 -5.07
CA THR A 30 10.23 -4.95 -5.43
C THR A 30 10.48 -6.46 -5.30
N CYS A 31 11.65 -6.98 -5.70
CA CYS A 31 11.93 -8.42 -5.67
C CYS A 31 11.99 -9.00 -4.24
N GLU A 32 12.73 -8.37 -3.33
CA GLU A 32 12.82 -8.83 -1.94
C GLU A 32 11.46 -8.83 -1.22
N ILE A 33 10.61 -7.85 -1.56
CA ILE A 33 9.26 -7.74 -1.04
C ILE A 33 8.37 -8.86 -1.58
N LEU A 34 8.43 -9.13 -2.89
CA LEU A 34 7.69 -10.21 -3.52
C LEU A 34 8.07 -11.58 -2.96
N GLU A 35 9.37 -11.85 -2.82
CA GLU A 35 9.87 -13.09 -2.21
C GLU A 35 9.39 -13.26 -0.77
N PHE A 36 9.44 -12.18 0.02
CA PHE A 36 8.93 -12.21 1.39
C PHE A 36 7.42 -12.47 1.42
N CYS A 37 6.64 -11.80 0.55
CA CYS A 37 5.20 -11.99 0.44
C CYS A 37 4.85 -13.44 0.11
N PHE A 38 5.54 -14.01 -0.89
CA PHE A 38 5.35 -15.40 -1.31
C PHE A 38 5.61 -16.39 -0.16
N LYS A 39 6.73 -16.23 0.56
CA LYS A 39 7.10 -17.09 1.70
C LYS A 39 6.13 -17.02 2.88
N ASN A 40 5.34 -15.95 2.98
CA ASN A 40 4.48 -15.70 4.14
C ASN A 40 2.98 -15.79 3.81
N ASN A 41 2.57 -16.37 2.67
CA ASN A 41 1.16 -16.44 2.26
C ASN A 41 0.51 -15.04 2.15
N ILE A 42 1.24 -14.08 1.57
CA ILE A 42 0.76 -12.71 1.36
C ILE A 42 0.63 -12.47 -0.14
N ILE A 43 -0.56 -12.12 -0.60
CA ILE A 43 -0.80 -11.59 -1.95
C ILE A 43 -0.49 -10.10 -1.90
N LEU A 44 0.48 -9.66 -2.72
CA LEU A 44 0.76 -8.26 -2.91
C LEU A 44 -0.08 -7.73 -4.08
N CYS A 45 -0.98 -6.80 -3.80
CA CYS A 45 -1.74 -6.06 -4.80
C CYS A 45 -1.14 -4.66 -4.94
N CYS A 46 -0.36 -4.44 -6.01
CA CYS A 46 0.18 -3.13 -6.31
C CYS A 46 -0.89 -2.28 -6.99
N MET A 47 -1.17 -1.08 -6.47
CA MET A 47 -1.98 -0.11 -7.20
C MET A 47 -1.19 0.38 -8.42
N PRO A 48 -1.83 0.54 -9.59
CA PRO A 48 -1.17 1.06 -10.77
C PRO A 48 -0.61 2.45 -10.48
N SER A 49 0.64 2.71 -10.87
CA SER A 49 1.24 4.04 -10.81
C SER A 49 0.27 5.07 -11.42
N TYR A 50 0.12 6.23 -10.77
CA TYR A 50 -0.84 7.28 -11.14
C TYR A 50 -2.32 6.98 -10.83
N THR A 51 -2.65 6.15 -9.83
CA THR A 51 -4.03 6.02 -9.31
C THR A 51 -4.27 6.66 -7.94
N SER A 52 -3.22 7.03 -7.20
CA SER A 52 -3.34 7.67 -5.88
C SER A 52 -4.07 9.02 -5.91
N TYR A 53 -3.98 9.78 -7.01
CA TYR A 53 -4.70 11.07 -7.14
C TYR A 53 -6.18 10.92 -7.51
N LYS A 54 -6.61 9.75 -8.02
CA LYS A 54 -8.02 9.48 -8.34
C LYS A 54 -8.75 8.71 -7.24
N LEU A 55 -8.04 7.94 -6.42
CA LEU A 55 -8.64 6.95 -5.51
C LEU A 55 -8.39 7.22 -4.02
N GLN A 56 -7.50 8.14 -3.64
CA GLN A 56 -7.35 8.49 -2.22
C GLN A 56 -8.27 9.67 -1.86
N PRO A 57 -9.25 9.48 -0.95
CA PRO A 57 -10.11 10.57 -0.47
C PRO A 57 -9.29 11.76 0.04
N TYR A 58 -8.15 11.47 0.67
CA TYR A 58 -7.21 12.42 1.22
C TYR A 58 -6.65 13.43 0.19
N ASN A 59 -6.38 12.99 -1.04
CA ASN A 59 -5.86 13.86 -2.10
C ASN A 59 -6.95 14.71 -2.76
N ILE A 60 -8.20 14.23 -2.75
CA ILE A 60 -9.34 14.93 -3.38
C ILE A 60 -9.90 16.00 -2.44
N THR A 61 -9.96 15.72 -1.13
CA THR A 61 -10.56 16.66 -0.16
C THR A 61 -9.53 17.60 0.45
N ALA A 62 -8.55 17.09 1.20
CA ALA A 62 -7.62 17.93 1.97
C ALA A 62 -6.67 18.74 1.06
N PHE A 63 -6.03 18.08 0.10
CA PHE A 63 -5.13 18.77 -0.83
C PHE A 63 -5.85 19.58 -1.91
N GLY A 64 -7.09 19.21 -2.26
CA GLY A 64 -7.94 20.00 -3.15
C GLY A 64 -8.26 21.37 -2.55
N LEU A 65 -8.70 21.38 -1.28
CA LEU A 65 -8.97 22.62 -0.53
C LEU A 65 -7.70 23.46 -0.32
N LEU A 66 -6.56 22.83 -0.05
CA LEU A 66 -5.29 23.54 0.11
C LEU A 66 -4.87 24.26 -1.17
N LYS A 67 -5.07 23.64 -2.35
CA LYS A 67 -4.79 24.29 -3.63
C LYS A 67 -5.67 25.52 -3.85
N VAL A 68 -6.95 25.47 -3.48
CA VAL A 68 -7.85 26.64 -3.61
C VAL A 68 -7.39 27.78 -2.70
N ALA A 69 -6.92 27.49 -1.49
CA ALA A 69 -6.52 28.52 -0.53
C ALA A 69 -5.21 29.25 -0.88
N TYR A 70 -4.27 28.58 -1.57
CA TYR A 70 -2.94 29.12 -1.83
C TYR A 70 -2.69 29.57 -3.29
N TYR A 71 -3.56 29.21 -4.24
CA TYR A 71 -3.43 29.61 -5.65
C TYR A 71 -4.41 30.73 -6.06
N ASN A 72 -4.94 31.50 -5.11
CA ASN A 72 -5.61 32.79 -5.36
C ASN A 72 -4.66 33.95 -5.09
#